data_AF-A0A5C7HP74-F1
#
_entry.id   AF-A0A5C7HP74-F1
#
_cell.length_a   1.000
_cell.length_b   1.000
_cell.length_c   1.000
_cell.angle_alpha   90.00
_cell.angle_beta   90.00
_cell.angle_gamma   90.00
#
_symmetry.space_group_name_H-M   'P 1'
#
loop_
_entity.id
_entity.type
_entity.pdbx_description
1 polymer ?
#
loop_
_entity_poly.entity_id
_entity_poly.type
_entity_poly.pdbx_seq_one_letter_code
_entity_poly.pdbx_strand_id
1 'polypeptide(L)'
;MFAHSGANSAILEAMPRDIEVLHVVDFDIGEGIQWSSLIVALSQQHKLMQQHSFGLVSQQLSLKITSIKWKEEISTDSSQWRFEETKKRLQDYANFHGLKLKIEEIELQDLVKEIKMTTKKRSREFLAFNSMWALPHMVRRRSTKKAMEFLNAAKGFLEENSHESTYGAMITYGDGENLQRIIRSCSCFVLFFESYMKHYQALLESMERNFPPRLAVARLAIDSLFVAPYVSSRALHDMWREMKEVELSVWGDFDDHFQPGGFGLKVSSERLMEAKVMMMAKEALVLPSQ
;
A
#
# COMPACT_ATOMS: atom_id res chain seq x y z
N MET A 1 -7.74 -3.19 4.35
CA MET A 1 -7.43 -4.65 4.33
C MET A 1 -7.47 -5.24 2.91
N PHE A 2 -8.51 -5.00 2.11
CA PHE A 2 -8.59 -5.51 0.73
C PHE A 2 -7.42 -5.06 -0.16
N ALA A 3 -7.16 -3.75 -0.23
CA ALA A 3 -6.05 -3.20 -1.04
C ALA A 3 -4.68 -3.76 -0.61
N HIS A 4 -4.41 -3.81 0.69
CA HIS A 4 -3.20 -4.44 1.23
C HIS A 4 -3.04 -5.90 0.83
N SER A 5 -4.14 -6.66 0.89
CA SER A 5 -4.12 -8.07 0.52
C SER A 5 -3.83 -8.21 -0.96
N GLY A 6 -4.55 -7.49 -1.82
CA GLY A 6 -4.31 -7.47 -3.26
C GLY A 6 -2.87 -7.09 -3.64
N ALA A 7 -2.30 -6.08 -2.98
CA ALA A 7 -0.91 -5.65 -3.21
C ALA A 7 0.11 -6.70 -2.76
N ASN A 8 0.01 -7.21 -1.53
CA ASN A 8 0.91 -8.25 -1.02
C ASN A 8 0.89 -9.49 -1.91
N SER A 9 -0.31 -9.86 -2.32
CA SER A 9 -0.57 -10.95 -3.22
C SER A 9 0.09 -10.77 -4.58
N ALA A 10 -0.06 -9.60 -5.21
CA ALA A 10 0.62 -9.27 -6.46
C ALA A 10 2.15 -9.29 -6.32
N ILE A 11 2.68 -8.81 -5.18
CA ILE A 11 4.10 -8.87 -4.86
C ILE A 11 4.58 -10.32 -4.81
N LEU A 12 3.88 -11.18 -4.06
CA LEU A 12 4.25 -12.60 -3.91
C LEU A 12 4.21 -13.37 -5.24
N GLU A 13 3.29 -13.03 -6.16
CA GLU A 13 3.19 -13.65 -7.48
C GLU A 13 4.28 -13.17 -8.46
N ALA A 14 4.60 -11.88 -8.44
CA ALA A 14 5.61 -11.30 -9.32
C ALA A 14 7.04 -11.64 -8.88
N MET A 15 7.22 -11.98 -7.60
CA MET A 15 8.49 -12.33 -6.99
C MET A 15 9.10 -13.60 -7.62
N PRO A 16 10.30 -13.53 -8.23
CA PRO A 16 10.97 -14.73 -8.73
C PRO A 16 11.38 -15.68 -7.60
N ARG A 17 11.55 -16.97 -7.94
CA ARG A 17 11.82 -18.01 -6.94
C ARG A 17 13.24 -18.00 -6.38
N ASP A 18 14.18 -17.44 -7.12
CA ASP A 18 15.61 -17.49 -6.84
C ASP A 18 16.13 -16.21 -6.16
N ILE A 19 15.24 -15.32 -5.71
CA ILE A 19 15.63 -14.13 -4.97
C ILE A 19 16.04 -14.46 -3.53
N GLU A 20 16.95 -13.66 -3.00
CA GLU A 20 17.41 -13.68 -1.60
C GLU A 20 16.79 -12.55 -0.77
N VAL A 21 16.40 -11.45 -1.44
CA VAL A 21 15.89 -10.25 -0.80
C VAL A 21 14.63 -9.77 -1.53
N LEU A 22 13.51 -9.73 -0.83
CA LEU A 22 12.36 -8.91 -1.23
C LEU A 22 12.55 -7.52 -0.62
N HIS A 23 12.78 -6.51 -1.46
CA HIS A 23 12.88 -5.12 -1.03
C HIS A 23 11.58 -4.39 -1.36
N VAL A 24 10.81 -4.06 -0.33
CA VAL A 24 9.64 -3.20 -0.45
C VAL A 24 10.05 -1.76 -0.18
N VAL A 25 9.78 -0.87 -1.12
CA VAL A 25 9.83 0.57 -0.90
C VAL A 25 8.40 1.06 -0.71
N ASP A 26 8.08 1.52 0.49
CA ASP A 26 6.72 1.85 0.89
C ASP A 26 6.52 3.35 1.05
N PHE A 27 5.52 3.89 0.36
CA PHE A 27 5.19 5.31 0.37
C PHE A 27 4.88 5.84 1.78
N ASP A 28 4.13 5.06 2.57
CA ASP A 28 3.81 5.37 3.97
C ASP A 28 3.50 4.07 4.73
N ILE A 29 4.42 3.67 5.61
CA ILE A 29 4.32 2.43 6.39
C ILE A 29 3.15 2.42 7.38
N GLY A 30 2.62 3.60 7.74
CA GLY A 30 1.53 3.73 8.71
C GLY A 30 1.81 2.94 10.00
N GLU A 31 0.85 2.11 10.40
CA GLU A 31 0.95 1.22 11.56
C GLU A 31 1.49 -0.19 11.22
N GLY A 32 2.00 -0.41 10.00
CA GLY A 32 2.59 -1.69 9.59
C GLY A 32 1.59 -2.84 9.34
N ILE A 33 0.30 -2.55 9.25
CA ILE A 33 -0.77 -3.57 9.13
C ILE A 33 -0.59 -4.43 7.87
N GLN A 34 -0.26 -3.82 6.73
CA GLN A 34 -0.01 -4.55 5.48
C GLN A 34 1.14 -5.55 5.65
N TRP A 35 2.25 -5.08 6.22
CA TRP A 35 3.50 -5.83 6.31
C TRP A 35 3.42 -7.00 7.29
N SER A 36 2.60 -6.88 8.33
CA SER A 36 2.31 -8.00 9.24
C SER A 36 1.76 -9.21 8.49
N SER A 37 0.83 -9.02 7.55
CA SER A 37 0.29 -10.12 6.74
C SER A 37 1.31 -10.68 5.74
N LEU A 38 2.14 -9.83 5.14
CA LEU A 38 3.20 -10.26 4.21
C LEU A 38 4.28 -11.10 4.92
N ILE A 39 4.66 -10.73 6.14
CA ILE A 39 5.62 -11.47 6.98
C ILE A 39 5.18 -12.92 7.16
N VAL A 40 3.90 -13.14 7.48
CA VAL A 40 3.35 -14.49 7.68
C VAL A 40 3.39 -15.28 6.37
N ALA A 41 2.96 -14.68 5.26
CA ALA A 41 2.95 -15.33 3.96
C ALA A 41 4.36 -15.77 3.52
N LEU A 42 5.35 -14.88 3.64
CA LEU A 42 6.75 -15.18 3.32
C LEU A 42 7.33 -16.27 4.22
N SER A 43 7.06 -16.21 5.53
CA SER A 43 7.52 -17.24 6.48
C SER A 43 6.95 -18.62 6.13
N GLN A 44 5.67 -18.70 5.78
CA GLN A 44 5.03 -19.96 5.38
C GLN A 44 5.59 -20.50 4.06
N GLN A 45 5.74 -19.64 3.05
CA GLN A 45 6.33 -20.03 1.77
C GLN A 45 7.75 -20.55 1.95
N HIS A 46 8.55 -19.90 2.80
CA HIS A 46 9.91 -20.34 3.10
C HIS A 46 9.94 -21.71 3.80
N LYS A 47 9.06 -21.95 4.79
CA LYS A 47 8.93 -23.25 5.47
C LYS A 47 8.57 -24.37 4.48
N LEU A 48 7.64 -24.12 3.57
CA LEU A 48 7.25 -25.08 2.53
C LEU A 48 8.41 -25.39 1.58
N MET A 49 9.13 -24.36 1.11
CA MET A 49 10.29 -24.56 0.24
C MET A 49 11.40 -25.39 0.91
N GLN A 50 11.66 -25.17 2.20
CA GLN A 50 12.63 -25.98 2.95
C GLN A 50 12.21 -27.44 3.07
N GLN A 51 10.92 -27.71 3.30
CA GLN A 51 10.39 -29.07 3.42
C GLN A 51 10.47 -29.87 2.10
N HIS A 52 10.21 -29.22 0.97
CA HIS A 52 10.21 -29.87 -0.34
C HIS A 52 11.60 -30.06 -0.97
N SER A 53 12.63 -29.38 -0.46
CA SER A 53 13.95 -29.33 -1.11
C SER A 53 14.98 -30.33 -0.57
N PHE A 54 14.59 -31.37 0.17
CA PHE A 54 15.49 -32.39 0.74
C PHE A 54 16.77 -31.81 1.41
N GLY A 55 16.66 -30.63 2.04
CA GLY A 55 17.79 -29.97 2.72
C GLY A 55 18.86 -29.35 1.80
N LEU A 56 18.63 -29.26 0.48
CA LEU A 56 19.59 -28.68 -0.48
C LEU A 56 19.48 -27.15 -0.63
N VAL A 57 18.37 -26.53 -0.19
CA VAL A 57 18.15 -25.08 -0.31
C VAL A 57 18.45 -24.41 1.03
N SER A 58 19.67 -23.89 1.19
CA SER A 58 20.13 -23.13 2.37
C SER A 58 19.85 -21.63 2.29
N GLN A 59 19.22 -21.12 1.23
CA GLN A 59 19.05 -19.68 1.05
C GLN A 59 17.77 -19.17 1.74
N GLN A 60 17.96 -18.44 2.83
CA GLN A 60 16.88 -17.79 3.58
C GLN A 60 16.46 -16.49 2.88
N LEU A 61 15.20 -16.43 2.46
CA LEU A 61 14.58 -15.20 1.97
C LEU A 61 14.55 -14.16 3.10
N SER A 62 15.02 -12.95 2.82
CA SER A 62 14.93 -11.82 3.74
C SER A 62 14.01 -10.73 3.19
N LEU A 63 13.34 -10.02 4.09
CA LEU A 63 12.49 -8.89 3.78
C LEU A 63 13.19 -7.60 4.17
N LYS A 64 13.31 -6.67 3.22
CA LYS A 64 13.75 -5.29 3.46
C LYS A 64 12.57 -4.37 3.22
N ILE A 65 12.27 -3.46 4.14
CA ILE A 65 11.26 -2.42 3.97
C ILE A 65 11.93 -1.06 4.11
N THR A 66 11.79 -0.21 3.11
CA THR A 66 12.23 1.18 3.14
C THR A 66 10.99 2.06 3.12
N SER A 67 10.69 2.71 4.24
CA SER A 67 9.61 3.71 4.33
C SER A 67 10.11 5.06 3.83
N ILE A 68 9.29 5.78 3.05
CA ILE A 68 9.64 7.13 2.62
C ILE A 68 9.42 8.13 3.75
N LYS A 69 10.49 8.82 4.10
CA LYS A 69 10.48 9.98 4.99
C LYS A 69 9.96 11.18 4.22
N TRP A 70 8.79 11.66 4.64
CA TRP A 70 8.27 12.92 4.16
C TRP A 70 8.59 14.00 5.18
N LYS A 71 9.19 15.11 4.72
CA LYS A 71 9.26 16.33 5.53
C LYS A 71 7.81 16.78 5.77
N GLU A 72 7.36 16.66 7.01
CA GLU A 72 6.06 17.20 7.46
C GLU A 72 6.19 18.71 7.58
N GLU A 73 5.11 19.45 7.27
CA GLU A 73 5.06 20.90 7.48
C GLU A 73 5.05 21.26 8.98
N ILE A 74 4.73 20.29 9.84
CA ILE A 74 4.82 20.40 11.30
C ILE A 74 5.52 19.14 11.81
N SER A 75 6.85 19.18 11.88
CA SER A 75 7.64 18.13 12.52
C SER A 75 7.31 18.11 14.02
N THR A 76 6.63 17.06 14.47
CA THR A 76 6.48 16.79 15.90
C THR A 76 7.30 15.55 16.24
N ASP A 77 7.93 15.51 17.41
CA ASP A 77 8.65 14.33 17.92
C ASP A 77 7.79 13.04 17.88
N SER A 78 6.47 13.20 17.80
CA SER A 78 5.49 12.12 17.68
C SER A 78 5.59 11.31 16.39
N SER A 79 6.03 11.87 15.25
CA SER A 79 6.07 11.12 13.99
C SER A 79 7.26 10.17 13.92
N GLN A 80 8.43 10.60 14.42
CA GLN A 80 9.61 9.75 14.53
C GLN A 80 9.41 8.63 15.56
N TRP A 81 8.82 8.94 16.71
CA TRP A 81 8.47 7.91 17.71
C TRP A 81 7.56 6.83 17.13
N ARG A 82 6.52 7.21 16.38
CA ARG A 82 5.58 6.26 15.75
C ARG A 82 6.24 5.35 14.73
N PHE A 83 7.20 5.87 13.95
CA PHE A 83 7.98 5.05 13.02
C PHE A 83 8.80 4.00 13.77
N GLU A 84 9.59 4.40 14.77
CA GLU A 84 10.44 3.45 15.51
C GLU A 84 9.62 2.43 16.30
N GLU A 85 8.46 2.82 16.83
CA GLU A 85 7.53 1.88 17.48
C GLU A 85 6.96 0.86 16.48
N THR A 86 6.51 1.30 15.31
CA THR A 86 6.01 0.42 14.24
C THR A 86 7.09 -0.53 13.75
N LYS A 87 8.30 0.01 13.50
CA LYS A 87 9.48 -0.76 13.12
C LYS A 87 9.80 -1.85 14.13
N LYS A 88 9.85 -1.51 15.42
CA LYS A 88 10.12 -2.48 16.49
C LYS A 88 9.07 -3.60 16.51
N ARG A 89 7.78 -3.24 16.50
CA ARG A 89 6.67 -4.23 16.48
C ARG A 89 6.77 -5.18 15.28
N LEU A 90 7.06 -4.66 14.09
CA LEU A 90 7.23 -5.49 12.89
C LEU A 90 8.46 -6.40 12.97
N GLN A 91 9.59 -5.89 13.47
CA GLN A 91 10.82 -6.68 13.64
C GLN A 91 10.61 -7.80 14.66
N ASP A 92 9.99 -7.52 15.80
CA ASP A 92 9.64 -8.52 16.81
C ASP A 92 8.72 -9.60 16.22
N TYR A 93 7.72 -9.18 15.44
CA TYR A 93 6.78 -10.10 14.77
C TYR A 93 7.48 -10.95 13.69
N ALA A 94 8.37 -10.38 12.89
CA ALA A 94 9.14 -11.13 11.89
C ALA A 94 10.10 -12.13 12.53
N ASN A 95 10.79 -11.74 13.60
CA ASN A 95 11.65 -12.62 14.38
C ASN A 95 10.87 -13.80 14.96
N PHE A 96 9.68 -13.56 15.50
CA PHE A 96 8.78 -14.61 15.98
C PHE A 96 8.42 -15.62 14.87
N HIS A 97 8.25 -15.15 13.63
CA HIS A 97 7.98 -15.99 12.47
C HIS A 97 9.23 -16.55 11.77
N GLY A 98 10.43 -16.29 12.30
CA GLY A 98 11.70 -16.74 11.72
C GLY A 98 12.07 -16.10 10.39
N LEU A 99 11.51 -14.92 10.08
CA LEU A 99 11.82 -14.13 8.89
C LEU A 99 12.81 -13.03 9.24
N LYS A 100 13.92 -12.93 8.49
CA LYS A 100 14.88 -11.83 8.64
C LYS A 100 14.28 -10.56 8.05
N LEU A 101 14.02 -9.56 8.90
CA LEU A 101 13.43 -8.28 8.50
C LEU A 101 14.38 -7.10 8.81
N LYS A 102 14.68 -6.31 7.77
CA LYS A 102 15.34 -5.00 7.89
C LYS A 102 14.33 -3.90 7.56
N ILE A 103 14.20 -2.89 8.43
CA ILE A 103 13.37 -1.71 8.17
C ILE A 103 14.23 -0.45 8.30
N GLU A 104 14.14 0.44 7.33
CA GLU A 104 14.77 1.76 7.34
C GLU A 104 13.79 2.84 6.85
N GLU A 105 14.07 4.09 7.21
CA GLU A 105 13.34 5.27 6.75
C GLU A 105 14.33 6.21 6.05
N ILE A 106 14.03 6.60 4.81
CA ILE A 106 14.91 7.49 4.01
C ILE A 106 14.09 8.55 3.27
N GLU A 107 14.69 9.68 2.95
CA GLU A 107 14.02 10.71 2.13
C GLU A 107 13.90 10.25 0.67
N LEU A 108 12.83 10.67 -0.02
CA LEU A 108 12.58 10.29 -1.42
C LEU A 108 13.75 10.65 -2.34
N GLN A 109 14.41 11.79 -2.09
CA GLN A 109 15.56 12.25 -2.87
C GLN A 109 16.80 11.34 -2.75
N ASP A 110 16.91 10.59 -1.66
CA ASP A 110 18.03 9.68 -1.41
C ASP A 110 17.73 8.24 -1.83
N LEU A 111 16.46 7.92 -2.10
CA LEU A 111 15.98 6.60 -2.51
C LEU A 111 16.71 6.05 -3.72
N VAL A 112 16.84 6.84 -4.79
CA VAL A 112 17.49 6.40 -6.04
C VAL A 112 18.96 6.05 -5.80
N LYS A 113 19.65 6.80 -4.93
CA LYS A 113 21.06 6.53 -4.59
C LYS A 113 21.17 5.24 -3.78
N GLU A 114 20.31 5.07 -2.79
CA GLU A 114 20.31 3.88 -1.92
C GLU A 114 20.03 2.61 -2.73
N ILE A 115 19.00 2.62 -3.58
CA ILE A 115 18.67 1.47 -4.43
C ILE A 115 19.83 1.19 -5.41
N LYS A 116 20.41 2.21 -6.04
CA LYS A 116 21.57 2.03 -6.95
C LYS A 116 22.81 1.50 -6.22
N MET A 117 22.98 1.79 -4.93
CA MET A 117 24.07 1.22 -4.13
C MET A 117 23.83 -0.25 -3.78
N THR A 118 22.58 -0.64 -3.54
CA THR A 118 22.23 -2.04 -3.23
C THR A 118 22.23 -2.93 -4.48
N THR A 119 21.74 -2.44 -5.62
CA THR A 119 21.67 -3.20 -6.89
C THR A 119 23.02 -3.36 -7.61
N LYS A 120 24.02 -2.51 -7.33
CA LYS A 120 25.38 -2.67 -7.87
C LYS A 120 26.14 -3.83 -7.26
N LYS A 121 25.77 -4.26 -6.05
CA LYS A 121 26.15 -5.58 -5.55
C LYS A 121 25.29 -6.56 -6.32
N ARG A 122 25.82 -7.70 -6.79
CA ARG A 122 25.05 -8.79 -7.42
C ARG A 122 24.04 -9.41 -6.44
N SER A 123 23.15 -8.62 -5.86
CA SER A 123 22.13 -9.03 -4.92
C SER A 123 21.01 -9.68 -5.71
N ARG A 124 20.52 -10.82 -5.24
CA ARG A 124 19.31 -11.44 -5.78
C ARG A 124 18.09 -10.74 -5.19
N GLU A 125 17.92 -9.48 -5.56
CA GLU A 125 16.95 -8.56 -4.95
C GLU A 125 15.82 -8.24 -5.93
N PHE A 126 14.58 -8.46 -5.50
CA PHE A 126 13.36 -8.03 -6.20
C PHE A 126 12.78 -6.82 -5.51
N LEU A 127 12.44 -5.79 -6.29
CA LEU A 127 12.00 -4.51 -5.78
C LEU A 127 10.49 -4.33 -5.97
N ALA A 128 9.79 -3.99 -4.90
CA ALA A 128 8.36 -3.67 -4.94
C ALA A 128 8.12 -2.27 -4.40
N PHE A 129 7.74 -1.34 -5.27
CA PHE A 129 7.24 -0.03 -4.85
C PHE A 129 5.76 -0.17 -4.47
N ASN A 130 5.41 0.18 -3.24
CA ASN A 130 4.04 0.09 -2.72
C ASN A 130 3.52 1.48 -2.37
N SER A 131 2.38 1.83 -2.91
CA SER A 131 1.69 3.10 -2.64
C SER A 131 0.22 2.84 -2.33
N MET A 132 -0.10 2.75 -1.05
CA MET A 132 -1.45 2.62 -0.52
C MET A 132 -1.96 3.99 -0.08
N TRP A 133 -2.50 4.74 -1.04
CA TRP A 133 -2.84 6.14 -0.85
C TRP A 133 -4.32 6.36 -0.53
N ALA A 134 -4.58 7.34 0.34
CA ALA A 134 -5.93 7.75 0.76
C ALA A 134 -6.84 6.61 1.26
N LEU A 135 -6.25 5.53 1.81
CA LEU A 135 -7.05 4.50 2.47
C LEU A 135 -7.54 5.03 3.84
N PRO A 136 -8.86 5.03 4.14
CA PRO A 136 -9.39 5.63 5.37
C PRO A 136 -8.76 5.09 6.66
N HIS A 137 -8.38 3.81 6.69
CA HIS A 137 -7.78 3.18 7.87
C HIS A 137 -6.30 3.53 8.09
N MET A 138 -5.64 4.24 7.17
CA MET A 138 -4.25 4.66 7.33
C MET A 138 -4.11 5.88 8.27
N VAL A 139 -5.23 6.48 8.72
CA VAL A 139 -5.35 7.64 9.63
C VAL A 139 -4.77 8.95 9.06
N ARG A 140 -3.60 8.87 8.43
CA ARG A 140 -2.86 9.98 7.88
C ARG A 140 -3.15 10.08 6.38
N ARG A 141 -3.55 11.27 5.96
CA ARG A 141 -3.65 11.62 4.56
C ARG A 141 -2.38 12.34 4.12
N ARG A 142 -1.57 11.69 3.28
CA ARG A 142 -0.49 12.38 2.56
C ARG A 142 -1.06 13.07 1.33
N SER A 143 -0.45 14.20 0.96
CA SER A 143 -0.90 14.99 -0.19
C SER A 143 -0.78 14.20 -1.49
N THR A 144 -1.64 14.52 -2.46
CA THR A 144 -1.65 13.85 -3.77
C THR A 144 -0.33 14.05 -4.49
N LYS A 145 0.23 15.26 -4.39
CA LYS A 145 1.53 15.61 -4.97
C LYS A 145 2.64 14.67 -4.51
N LYS A 146 2.72 14.38 -3.22
CA LYS A 146 3.74 13.46 -2.66
C LYS A 146 3.56 12.03 -3.20
N ALA A 147 2.32 11.55 -3.27
CA ALA A 147 2.03 10.23 -3.84
C ALA A 147 2.47 10.13 -5.30
N MET A 148 2.22 11.18 -6.10
CA MET A 148 2.63 11.23 -7.50
C MET A 148 4.14 11.41 -7.67
N GLU A 149 4.80 12.20 -6.83
CA GLU A 149 6.26 12.30 -6.81
C GLU A 149 6.91 10.93 -6.56
N PHE A 150 6.38 10.16 -5.61
CA PHE A 150 6.84 8.80 -5.34
C PHE A 150 6.64 7.86 -6.53
N LEU A 151 5.44 7.86 -7.11
CA LEU A 151 5.09 7.03 -8.25
C LEU A 151 5.93 7.36 -9.49
N ASN A 152 6.20 8.64 -9.74
CA ASN A 152 7.10 9.08 -10.81
C ASN A 152 8.54 8.63 -10.56
N ALA A 153 9.04 8.72 -9.33
CA ALA A 153 10.37 8.23 -8.98
C ALA A 153 10.47 6.71 -9.18
N ALA A 154 9.43 5.95 -8.82
CA ALA A 154 9.36 4.52 -9.05
C ALA A 154 9.34 4.20 -10.56
N LYS A 155 8.52 4.91 -11.35
CA LYS A 155 8.45 4.73 -12.81
C LYS A 155 9.79 5.02 -13.48
N GLY A 156 10.41 6.16 -13.16
CA GLY A 156 11.73 6.51 -13.67
C GLY A 156 12.79 5.46 -13.31
N PHE A 157 12.72 4.87 -12.12
CA PHE A 157 13.58 3.76 -11.75
C PHE A 157 13.36 2.52 -12.63
N LEU A 158 12.10 2.14 -12.87
CA LEU A 158 11.77 0.99 -13.73
C LEU A 158 12.27 1.19 -15.17
N GLU A 159 12.12 2.39 -15.72
CA GLU A 159 12.59 2.74 -17.07
C GLU A 159 14.11 2.66 -17.18
N GLU A 160 14.84 3.26 -16.23
CA GLU A 160 16.31 3.25 -16.19
C GLU A 160 16.92 1.85 -16.04
N ASN A 161 16.24 0.94 -15.32
CA ASN A 161 16.77 -0.39 -14.96
C ASN A 161 16.17 -1.52 -15.81
N SER A 162 15.43 -1.20 -16.86
CA SER A 162 14.82 -2.16 -17.79
C SER A 162 15.82 -3.06 -18.53
N HIS A 163 17.11 -2.66 -18.58
CA HIS A 163 18.17 -3.36 -19.30
C HIS A 163 19.28 -3.96 -18.39
N GLU A 164 19.34 -3.61 -17.10
CA GLU A 164 20.37 -4.06 -16.17
C GLU A 164 19.78 -4.96 -15.07
N SER A 165 20.01 -6.27 -15.22
CA SER A 165 20.09 -7.37 -14.23
C SER A 165 19.51 -7.22 -12.81
N THR A 166 18.38 -6.55 -12.62
CA THR A 166 17.56 -6.73 -11.43
C THR A 166 16.70 -7.97 -11.61
N TYR A 167 16.36 -8.67 -10.53
CA TYR A 167 15.43 -9.79 -10.57
C TYR A 167 13.98 -9.32 -10.89
N GLY A 168 13.81 -8.06 -11.29
CA GLY A 168 12.55 -7.41 -11.58
C GLY A 168 12.24 -6.32 -10.56
N ALA A 169 11.41 -5.38 -11.00
CA ALA A 169 10.78 -4.39 -10.14
C ALA A 169 9.30 -4.29 -10.49
N MET A 170 8.46 -3.97 -9.51
CA MET A 170 7.05 -3.72 -9.74
C MET A 170 6.53 -2.54 -8.93
N ILE A 171 5.40 -2.00 -9.36
CA ILE A 171 4.66 -0.96 -8.65
C ILE A 171 3.29 -1.52 -8.28
N THR A 172 2.92 -1.37 -7.02
CA THR A 172 1.56 -1.61 -6.51
C THR A 172 0.97 -0.28 -6.06
N TYR A 173 -0.25 -0.01 -6.51
CA TYR A 173 -0.95 1.23 -6.23
C TYR A 173 -2.38 0.94 -5.78
N GLY A 174 -2.78 1.52 -4.66
CA GLY A 174 -4.15 1.49 -4.14
C GLY A 174 -4.66 2.90 -3.92
N ASP A 175 -5.76 3.26 -4.61
CA ASP A 175 -6.50 4.50 -4.41
C ASP A 175 -7.74 4.22 -3.55
N GLY A 176 -7.75 4.72 -2.32
CA GLY A 176 -8.85 4.52 -1.38
C GLY A 176 -10.11 5.32 -1.67
N GLU A 177 -9.99 6.45 -2.36
CA GLU A 177 -11.08 7.41 -2.54
C GLU A 177 -11.59 7.46 -3.98
N ASN A 178 -10.92 6.73 -4.90
CA ASN A 178 -11.23 6.72 -6.33
C ASN A 178 -11.28 8.15 -6.91
N LEU A 179 -10.38 8.98 -6.40
CA LEU A 179 -10.40 10.41 -6.57
C LEU A 179 -10.15 10.81 -8.02
N GLN A 180 -9.25 10.07 -8.68
CA GLN A 180 -8.94 10.27 -10.09
C GLN A 180 -10.20 10.22 -10.96
N ARG A 181 -11.06 9.20 -10.75
CA ARG A 181 -12.30 9.05 -11.50
C ARG A 181 -13.27 10.19 -11.20
N ILE A 182 -13.40 10.55 -9.92
CA ILE A 182 -14.29 11.64 -9.49
C ILE A 182 -13.85 12.95 -10.15
N ILE A 183 -12.56 13.30 -10.10
CA ILE A 183 -12.05 14.58 -10.59
C ILE A 183 -12.17 14.72 -12.11
N ARG A 184 -11.84 13.67 -12.86
CA ARG A 184 -12.00 13.65 -14.33
C ARG A 184 -13.43 13.85 -14.78
N SER A 185 -14.38 13.33 -13.99
CA SER A 185 -15.81 13.45 -14.30
C SER A 185 -16.41 14.81 -13.89
N CYS A 186 -15.68 15.64 -13.14
CA CYS A 186 -16.18 16.88 -12.58
C CYS A 186 -15.54 18.10 -13.26
N SER A 187 -16.38 19.02 -13.74
CA SER A 187 -15.93 20.28 -14.36
C SER A 187 -15.76 21.43 -13.36
N CYS A 188 -16.36 21.33 -12.17
CA CYS A 188 -16.30 22.35 -11.14
C CYS A 188 -16.29 21.73 -9.73
N PHE A 189 -15.96 22.55 -8.73
CA PHE A 189 -15.88 22.12 -7.34
C PHE A 189 -17.21 21.58 -6.79
N VAL A 190 -18.35 22.11 -7.21
CA VAL A 190 -19.68 21.67 -6.72
C VAL A 190 -19.93 20.20 -7.11
N LEU A 191 -19.71 19.84 -8.38
CA LEU A 191 -19.88 18.47 -8.86
C LEU A 191 -18.90 17.50 -8.19
N PHE A 192 -17.67 17.97 -7.97
CA PHE A 192 -16.67 17.21 -7.23
C PHE A 192 -17.12 16.95 -5.79
N PHE A 193 -17.55 18.00 -5.09
CA PHE A 193 -18.02 17.92 -3.71
C PHE A 193 -19.19 16.94 -3.59
N GLU A 194 -20.20 17.03 -4.47
CA GLU A 194 -21.33 16.10 -4.47
C GLU A 194 -20.90 14.65 -4.71
N SER A 195 -20.01 14.42 -5.67
CA SER A 195 -19.51 13.08 -5.99
C SER A 195 -18.67 12.49 -4.85
N TYR A 196 -17.86 13.33 -4.21
CA TYR A 196 -17.06 12.96 -3.04
C TYR A 196 -17.94 12.65 -1.83
N MET A 197 -18.98 13.44 -1.58
CA MET A 197 -19.94 13.19 -0.50
C MET A 197 -20.70 11.88 -0.73
N LYS A 198 -21.06 11.55 -1.97
CA LYS A 198 -21.67 10.23 -2.31
C LYS A 198 -20.73 9.07 -1.97
N HIS A 199 -19.43 9.21 -2.21
CA HIS A 199 -18.44 8.19 -1.84
C HIS A 199 -18.44 7.93 -0.33
N TYR A 200 -18.36 8.99 0.48
CA TYR A 200 -18.34 8.86 1.94
C TYR A 200 -19.69 8.45 2.53
N GLN A 201 -20.81 8.86 1.93
CA GLN A 201 -22.12 8.36 2.29
C GLN A 201 -22.19 6.84 2.11
N ALA A 202 -21.75 6.31 0.95
CA ALA A 202 -21.73 4.87 0.72
C ALA A 202 -20.84 4.11 1.72
N LEU A 203 -19.70 4.71 2.12
CA LEU A 203 -18.83 4.15 3.16
C LEU A 203 -19.55 4.08 4.53
N LEU A 204 -20.17 5.18 4.95
CA LEU A 204 -20.91 5.26 6.22
C LEU A 204 -22.09 4.30 6.25
N GLU A 205 -22.89 4.24 5.18
CA GLU A 205 -24.01 3.30 5.05
C GLU A 205 -23.53 1.84 5.08
N SER A 206 -22.40 1.55 4.43
CA SER A 206 -21.79 0.21 4.48
C SER A 206 -21.36 -0.14 5.90
N MET A 207 -20.74 0.78 6.63
CA MET A 207 -20.38 0.54 8.02
C MET A 207 -21.60 0.35 8.89
N GLU A 208 -22.61 1.20 8.79
CA GLU A 208 -23.85 1.10 9.58
C GLU A 208 -24.54 -0.26 9.41
N ARG A 209 -24.59 -0.78 8.17
CA ARG A 209 -25.19 -2.09 7.89
C ARG A 209 -24.38 -3.27 8.42
N ASN A 210 -23.05 -3.15 8.45
CA ASN A 210 -22.15 -4.27 8.73
C ASN A 210 -21.51 -4.24 10.13
N PHE A 211 -21.56 -3.11 10.85
CA PHE A 211 -20.98 -3.01 12.19
C PHE A 211 -21.88 -3.69 13.23
N PRO A 212 -21.35 -4.62 14.04
CA PRO A 212 -22.11 -5.21 15.13
C PRO A 212 -22.60 -4.13 16.12
N PRO A 213 -23.87 -4.16 16.58
CA PRO A 213 -24.41 -3.15 17.51
C PRO A 213 -23.59 -2.99 18.80
N ARG A 214 -23.03 -4.10 19.30
CA ARG A 214 -22.13 -4.12 20.47
C ARG A 214 -20.84 -3.31 20.28
N LEU A 215 -20.46 -3.02 19.04
CA LEU A 215 -19.29 -2.22 18.69
C LEU A 215 -19.67 -0.79 18.26
N ALA A 216 -20.84 -0.28 18.66
CA ALA A 216 -21.30 1.07 18.31
C ALA A 216 -20.30 2.17 18.68
N VAL A 217 -19.61 2.06 19.83
CA VAL A 217 -18.57 3.01 20.24
C VAL A 217 -17.36 2.96 19.29
N ALA A 218 -16.96 1.76 18.85
CA ALA A 218 -15.88 1.62 17.88
C ALA A 218 -16.27 2.18 16.51
N ARG A 219 -17.52 1.98 16.07
CA ARG A 219 -18.05 2.63 14.86
C ARG A 219 -17.99 4.15 14.98
N LEU A 220 -18.49 4.71 16.09
CA LEU A 220 -18.47 6.15 16.33
C LEU A 220 -17.03 6.70 16.31
N ALA A 221 -16.07 5.96 16.86
CA ALA A 221 -14.66 6.34 16.80
C ALA A 221 -14.12 6.32 15.36
N ILE A 222 -14.49 5.34 14.53
CA ILE A 222 -14.12 5.31 13.11
C ILE A 222 -14.73 6.51 12.37
N ASP A 223 -16.02 6.74 12.55
CA ASP A 223 -16.74 7.86 11.93
C ASP A 223 -16.08 9.20 12.30
N SER A 224 -15.73 9.38 13.57
CA SER A 224 -15.21 10.67 14.08
C SER A 224 -13.72 10.87 13.83
N LEU A 225 -12.90 9.83 13.94
CA LEU A 225 -11.43 9.96 13.91
C LEU A 225 -10.82 9.63 12.54
N PHE A 226 -11.51 8.84 11.71
CA PHE A 226 -11.00 8.37 10.42
C PHE A 226 -11.82 8.85 9.24
N VAL A 227 -13.12 9.13 9.40
CA VAL A 227 -13.96 9.61 8.29
C VAL A 227 -14.18 11.11 8.34
N ALA A 228 -14.59 11.65 9.49
CA ALA A 228 -14.89 13.08 9.64
C ALA A 228 -13.76 14.03 9.17
N PRO A 229 -12.46 13.75 9.40
CA PRO A 229 -11.39 14.61 8.90
C PRO A 229 -11.37 14.77 7.38
N TYR A 230 -11.94 13.83 6.64
CA TYR A 230 -11.93 13.80 5.17
C TYR A 230 -13.12 14.51 4.53
N VAL A 231 -14.17 14.85 5.29
CA VAL A 231 -15.39 15.50 4.76
C VAL A 231 -15.45 17.01 5.04
N SER A 232 -14.35 17.60 5.51
CA SER A 232 -14.27 19.05 5.75
C SER A 232 -14.27 19.83 4.43
N SER A 233 -15.25 20.72 4.23
CA SER A 233 -15.38 21.54 3.00
C SER A 233 -14.08 22.28 2.63
N ARG A 234 -13.34 22.81 3.62
CA ARG A 234 -12.07 23.48 3.37
C ARG A 234 -11.00 22.50 2.88
N ALA A 235 -10.86 21.35 3.53
CA ALA A 235 -9.91 20.31 3.12
C ALA A 235 -10.24 19.77 1.73
N LEU A 236 -11.54 19.62 1.40
CA LEU A 236 -12.00 19.21 0.07
C LEU A 236 -11.68 20.22 -1.01
N HIS A 237 -11.84 21.51 -0.71
CA HIS A 237 -11.50 22.57 -1.64
C HIS A 237 -9.99 22.63 -1.89
N ASP A 238 -9.17 22.50 -0.84
CA ASP A 238 -7.72 22.46 -0.97
C ASP A 238 -7.25 21.25 -1.78
N MET A 239 -7.82 20.07 -1.51
CA MET A 239 -7.61 18.87 -2.30
C MET A 239 -8.01 19.05 -3.77
N TRP A 240 -9.19 19.61 -4.04
CA TRP A 240 -9.66 19.85 -5.41
C TRP A 240 -8.68 20.70 -6.21
N ARG A 241 -8.15 21.77 -5.59
CA ARG A 241 -7.13 22.64 -6.22
C ARG A 241 -5.83 21.89 -6.48
N GLU A 242 -5.28 21.22 -5.46
CA GLU A 242 -4.06 20.41 -5.60
C GLU A 242 -4.22 19.39 -6.73
N MET A 243 -5.35 18.71 -6.78
CA MET A 243 -5.64 17.70 -7.78
C MET A 243 -5.72 18.24 -9.20
N LYS A 244 -6.33 19.41 -9.40
CA LYS A 244 -6.38 20.04 -10.72
C LYS A 244 -4.98 20.39 -11.21
N GLU A 245 -4.11 20.86 -10.32
CA GLU A 245 -2.70 21.12 -10.64
C GLU A 245 -1.93 19.84 -11.00
N VAL A 246 -2.15 18.74 -10.26
CA VAL A 246 -1.48 17.45 -10.52
C VAL A 246 -2.05 16.74 -11.76
N GLU A 247 -3.36 16.81 -12.01
CA GLU A 247 -4.03 16.28 -13.21
C GLU A 247 -3.44 16.89 -14.49
N LEU A 248 -3.21 18.21 -14.47
CA LEU A 248 -2.60 18.96 -15.57
C LEU A 248 -1.13 18.60 -15.84
N SER A 249 -0.43 17.95 -14.89
CA SER A 249 1.03 17.79 -14.93
C SER A 249 1.54 16.35 -14.93
N VAL A 250 0.79 15.36 -14.42
CA VAL A 250 1.37 14.02 -14.14
C VAL A 250 0.46 12.82 -14.46
N TRP A 251 -0.86 12.93 -14.30
CA TRP A 251 -1.75 11.75 -14.37
C TRP A 251 -2.01 11.18 -15.77
N GLY A 252 -1.72 11.94 -16.84
CA GLY A 252 -1.93 11.49 -18.23
C GLY A 252 -1.13 10.23 -18.57
N ASP A 253 0.13 10.14 -18.13
CA ASP A 253 1.06 9.07 -18.53
C ASP A 253 1.04 7.84 -17.62
N PHE A 254 0.40 7.93 -16.45
CA PHE A 254 0.30 6.83 -15.50
C PHE A 254 -0.90 5.91 -15.80
N ASP A 255 -1.90 6.43 -16.52
CA ASP A 255 -3.17 5.76 -16.81
C ASP A 255 -3.04 4.64 -17.87
N ASP A 256 -2.30 4.88 -18.96
CA ASP A 256 -2.10 3.89 -20.03
C ASP A 256 -1.48 2.57 -19.55
N HIS A 257 -0.80 2.58 -18.40
CA HIS A 257 -0.09 1.41 -17.87
C HIS A 257 -0.92 0.60 -16.86
N PHE A 258 -1.98 1.17 -16.27
CA PHE A 258 -2.85 0.51 -15.30
C PHE A 258 -4.26 0.22 -15.83
N GLN A 259 -4.58 0.62 -17.08
CA GLN A 259 -5.79 0.22 -17.76
C GLN A 259 -5.77 -1.26 -18.19
N PRO A 260 -6.95 -1.91 -18.32
CA PRO A 260 -7.05 -3.23 -18.93
C PRO A 260 -6.50 -3.19 -20.36
N GLY A 261 -5.32 -3.80 -20.59
CA GLY A 261 -4.61 -3.78 -21.88
C GLY A 261 -3.28 -3.01 -21.87
N GLY A 262 -2.97 -2.26 -20.81
CA GLY A 262 -1.63 -1.74 -20.55
C GLY A 262 -0.70 -2.78 -19.92
N PHE A 263 0.55 -2.42 -19.62
CA PHE A 263 1.54 -3.24 -18.90
C PHE A 263 1.14 -3.60 -17.45
N GLY A 264 -0.14 -3.46 -17.08
CA GLY A 264 -0.67 -3.84 -15.78
C GLY A 264 -0.78 -5.36 -15.67
N LEU A 265 -0.26 -5.92 -14.57
CA LEU A 265 -0.45 -7.34 -14.26
C LEU A 265 -1.96 -7.60 -14.08
N LYS A 266 -2.56 -8.38 -14.98
CA LYS A 266 -3.96 -8.76 -14.89
C LYS A 266 -4.17 -9.54 -13.58
N VAL A 267 -5.11 -9.09 -12.77
CA VAL A 267 -5.51 -9.76 -11.52
C VAL A 267 -5.85 -11.23 -11.83
N SER A 268 -5.14 -12.18 -11.21
CA SER A 268 -5.33 -13.60 -11.48
C SER A 268 -6.70 -14.10 -11.02
N SER A 269 -7.14 -15.26 -11.54
CA SER A 269 -8.37 -15.92 -11.08
C SER A 269 -8.32 -16.25 -9.59
N GLU A 270 -7.15 -16.63 -9.08
CA GLU A 270 -6.90 -16.87 -7.66
C GLU A 270 -7.12 -15.60 -6.84
N ARG A 271 -6.70 -14.43 -7.32
CA ARG A 271 -6.92 -13.14 -6.64
C ARG A 271 -8.39 -12.74 -6.57
N LEU A 272 -9.14 -13.00 -7.65
CA LEU A 272 -10.59 -12.84 -7.65
C LEU A 272 -11.27 -13.77 -6.64
N MET A 273 -10.74 -14.98 -6.47
CA MET A 273 -11.25 -15.95 -5.49
C MET A 273 -10.88 -15.57 -4.06
N GLU A 274 -9.64 -15.14 -3.80
CA GLU A 274 -9.18 -14.65 -2.50
C GLU A 274 -9.99 -13.42 -2.06
N ALA A 275 -10.20 -12.48 -2.98
CA ALA A 275 -11.11 -11.36 -2.82
C ALA A 275 -12.53 -11.81 -2.44
N LYS A 276 -13.08 -12.79 -3.15
CA LYS A 276 -14.40 -13.37 -2.85
C LYS A 276 -14.43 -14.04 -1.47
N VAL A 277 -13.40 -14.81 -1.11
CA VAL A 277 -13.30 -15.47 0.20
C VAL A 277 -13.23 -14.44 1.33
N MET A 278 -12.46 -13.35 1.16
CA MET A 278 -12.44 -12.24 2.12
C MET A 278 -13.80 -11.56 2.26
N MET A 279 -14.59 -11.51 1.20
CA MET A 279 -15.96 -10.98 1.23
C MET A 279 -16.95 -11.97 1.86
N MET A 280 -16.80 -13.28 1.62
CA MET A 280 -17.67 -14.34 2.15
C MET A 280 -17.40 -14.65 3.63
N ALA A 281 -16.14 -14.55 4.10
CA ALA A 281 -15.80 -14.71 5.52
C ALA A 281 -16.50 -13.66 6.41
N LYS A 282 -16.94 -12.53 5.84
CA LYS A 282 -17.76 -11.53 6.54
C LYS A 282 -19.22 -11.98 6.75
N GLU A 283 -19.78 -12.79 5.86
CA GLU A 283 -21.16 -13.29 5.97
C GLU A 283 -21.29 -14.40 7.02
N ALA A 284 -20.25 -15.22 7.20
CA ALA A 284 -20.25 -16.32 8.18
C ALA A 284 -20.23 -15.86 9.65
N LEU A 285 -19.90 -14.60 9.94
CA LEU A 285 -19.94 -14.01 11.29
C LEU A 285 -21.31 -13.40 11.63
N VAL A 286 -22.29 -13.47 10.73
CA VAL A 286 -23.67 -12.95 10.88
C VAL A 286 -24.69 -14.10 10.82
N LEU A 287 -24.39 -15.24 11.43
CA LEU A 287 -25.44 -16.22 11.76
C LEU A 287 -26.01 -15.86 13.15
N PRO A 288 -27.33 -15.66 13.28
CA PRO A 288 -27.93 -15.31 14.54
C PRO A 288 -27.80 -16.48 15.53
N SER A 289 -27.44 -16.14 16.76
CA SER A 289 -27.67 -17.01 17.92
C SER A 289 -29.16 -17.35 17.93
N GLN A 290 -29.48 -18.64 17.83
CA GLN A 290 -30.81 -19.14 18.19
C GLN A 290 -31.08 -18.89 19.67
#